data_AF-A0A2U1M1L6-F1
#
_entry.id   AF-A0A2U1M1L6-F1
#
_cell.length_a   1.000
_cell.length_b   1.000
_cell.length_c   1.000
_cell.angle_alpha   90.00
_cell.angle_beta   90.00
_cell.angle_gamma   90.00
#
_symmetry.space_group_name_H-M   'P 1'
#
loop_
_entity.id
_entity.type
_entity.pdbx_description
1 polymer ?
#
loop_
_entity_poly.entity_id
_entity_poly.type
_entity_poly.pdbx_seq_one_letter_code
_entity_poly.pdbx_strand_id
1 'polypeptide(L)'
;MNTTTRISTIDPFTILRTDIYDHVVKRFTKLTKLIPRAGPVPLFSLCFKSFRNGNQSGLRVPDIDLNLQGGKKWTISKANFIKQITKDMVCLAFVNGGAKSEPAIMIGTFQLEDNFIVFDLVNSTFGFSSWLLHKQTSCSNFNFTRTNREERNLF
;
A
#
# COMPACT_ATOMS: atom_id res chain seq x y z
N MET A 1 -11.23 16.25 -14.17
CA MET A 1 -11.23 15.98 -12.71
C MET A 1 -9.81 16.11 -12.21
N ASN A 2 -9.54 16.99 -11.25
CA ASN A 2 -8.22 17.06 -10.63
C ASN A 2 -8.02 15.78 -9.81
N THR A 3 -7.02 14.99 -10.17
CA THR A 3 -6.64 13.77 -9.46
C THR A 3 -5.28 14.05 -8.84
N THR A 4 -5.30 14.66 -7.66
CA THR A 4 -4.11 14.88 -6.85
C THR A 4 -3.81 13.61 -6.07
N THR A 5 -2.52 13.37 -5.81
CA THR A 5 -2.06 12.28 -4.96
C THR A 5 -1.16 12.86 -3.88
N ARG A 6 -1.34 12.42 -2.63
CA ARG A 6 -0.45 12.75 -1.50
C ARG A 6 0.04 11.47 -0.85
N ILE A 7 1.26 11.50 -0.34
CA ILE A 7 1.80 10.48 0.55
C ILE A 7 1.60 10.94 1.99
N SER A 8 1.07 10.06 2.83
CA SER A 8 0.81 10.33 4.25
C SER A 8 1.54 9.33 5.13
N THR A 9 2.15 9.83 6.19
CA THR A 9 2.76 9.02 7.25
C THR A 9 1.89 8.94 8.51
N ILE A 10 0.76 9.64 8.54
CA ILE A 10 -0.20 9.64 9.65
C ILE A 10 -1.41 8.74 9.36
N ASP A 11 -1.73 8.51 8.09
CA ASP A 11 -2.82 7.64 7.67
C ASP A 11 -2.30 6.21 7.48
N PRO A 12 -2.85 5.22 8.19
CA PRO A 12 -2.33 3.85 8.13
C PRO A 12 -2.59 3.16 6.80
N PHE A 13 -3.68 3.49 6.12
CA PHE A 13 -4.12 2.84 4.89
C PHE A 13 -4.38 3.88 3.81
N THR A 14 -4.26 3.47 2.56
CA THR A 14 -4.57 4.33 1.43
C THR A 14 -6.06 4.66 1.39
N ILE A 15 -6.36 5.96 1.35
CA ILE A 15 -7.70 6.51 1.21
C ILE A 15 -7.91 6.91 -0.24
N LEU A 16 -9.00 6.43 -0.84
CA LEU A 16 -9.38 6.71 -2.22
C LEU A 16 -10.70 7.48 -2.22
N ARG A 17 -10.80 8.52 -3.06
CA ARG A 17 -12.08 9.14 -3.39
C ARG A 17 -13.03 8.09 -3.97
N THR A 18 -14.32 8.23 -3.69
CA THR A 18 -15.33 7.20 -3.96
C THR A 18 -15.34 6.69 -5.41
N ASP A 19 -15.19 7.57 -6.40
CA ASP A 19 -15.10 7.20 -7.82
C ASP A 19 -13.95 6.22 -8.08
N ILE A 20 -12.77 6.48 -7.53
CA ILE A 20 -11.59 5.62 -7.67
C ILE A 20 -11.77 4.33 -6.86
N TYR A 21 -12.23 4.45 -5.61
CA TYR A 21 -12.47 3.34 -4.71
C TYR A 21 -13.39 2.28 -5.32
N ASP A 22 -14.53 2.71 -5.84
CA ASP A 22 -15.54 1.84 -6.41
C ASP A 22 -15.00 1.08 -7.62
N HIS A 23 -14.20 1.73 -8.47
CA HIS A 23 -13.53 1.08 -9.60
C HIS A 23 -12.52 0.02 -9.15
N VAL A 24 -11.69 0.32 -8.13
CA VAL A 24 -10.72 -0.62 -7.57
C VAL A 24 -11.44 -1.83 -6.96
N VAL A 25 -12.40 -1.61 -6.06
CA VAL A 25 -13.19 -2.67 -5.40
C VAL A 25 -13.94 -3.53 -6.43
N LYS A 26 -14.55 -2.91 -7.45
CA LYS A 26 -15.23 -3.63 -8.53
C LYS A 26 -14.26 -4.50 -9.32
N ARG A 27 -13.05 -4.02 -9.62
CA ARG A 27 -12.04 -4.82 -10.34
C ARG A 27 -11.56 -5.99 -9.49
N PHE A 28 -11.25 -5.75 -8.22
CA PHE A 28 -10.83 -6.81 -7.30
C PHE A 28 -11.92 -7.87 -7.11
N THR A 29 -13.18 -7.45 -6.96
CA THR A 29 -14.33 -8.36 -6.89
C THR A 29 -14.40 -9.31 -8.09
N LYS A 30 -14.15 -8.80 -9.30
CA LYS A 30 -14.12 -9.64 -10.51
C LYS A 30 -12.94 -10.61 -10.53
N LEU A 31 -11.76 -10.16 -10.14
CA LEU A 31 -10.54 -10.98 -10.11
C LEU A 31 -10.61 -12.09 -9.04
N THR A 32 -11.34 -11.86 -7.96
CA THR A 32 -11.45 -12.75 -6.80
C THR A 32 -12.78 -13.49 -6.73
N LYS A 33 -13.53 -13.58 -7.85
CA LYS A 33 -14.88 -14.16 -7.90
C LYS A 33 -14.98 -15.61 -7.37
N LEU A 34 -13.89 -16.37 -7.45
CA LEU A 34 -13.83 -17.77 -6.99
C LEU A 34 -13.37 -17.91 -5.53
N ILE A 35 -13.11 -16.79 -4.85
CA ILE A 35 -12.55 -16.77 -3.51
C ILE A 35 -13.69 -16.48 -2.52
N PRO A 36 -13.94 -17.37 -1.55
CA PRO A 36 -14.99 -17.16 -0.57
C PRO A 36 -14.87 -15.83 0.17
N ARG A 37 -15.96 -15.07 0.15
CA ARG A 37 -16.08 -13.80 0.87
C ARG A 37 -16.15 -14.02 2.37
N ALA A 38 -15.61 -13.06 3.10
CA ALA A 38 -15.92 -12.87 4.51
C ALA A 38 -16.75 -11.58 4.66
N GLY A 39 -17.44 -11.43 5.80
CA GLY A 39 -18.17 -10.19 6.09
C GLY A 39 -17.21 -8.98 6.11
N PRO A 40 -17.70 -7.77 5.77
CA PRO A 40 -16.89 -6.56 5.88
C PRO A 40 -16.53 -6.29 7.34
N VAL A 41 -15.43 -5.57 7.54
CA VAL A 41 -14.97 -5.12 8.87
C VAL A 41 -14.85 -3.59 8.85
N PRO A 42 -14.78 -2.91 10.01
CA PRO A 42 -14.51 -1.47 10.02
C PRO A 42 -13.33 -1.12 9.11
N LEU A 43 -13.50 -0.06 8.31
CA LEU A 43 -12.58 0.43 7.27
C LEU A 43 -12.50 -0.38 5.96
N PHE A 44 -12.81 -1.69 5.96
CA PHE A 44 -12.64 -2.53 4.76
C PHE A 44 -13.94 -3.21 4.32
N SER A 45 -14.42 -2.82 3.13
CA SER A 45 -15.63 -3.40 2.53
C SER A 45 -15.40 -4.74 1.83
N LEU A 46 -14.14 -5.07 1.51
CA LEU A 46 -13.80 -6.18 0.63
C LEU A 46 -12.88 -7.19 1.33
N CYS A 47 -13.50 -8.21 1.91
CA CYS A 47 -12.80 -9.23 2.70
C CYS A 47 -13.05 -10.66 2.17
N PHE A 48 -12.10 -11.54 2.45
CA PHE A 48 -12.06 -12.92 1.99
C PHE A 48 -11.66 -13.84 3.13
N LYS A 49 -12.18 -15.07 3.09
CA LYS A 49 -11.70 -16.14 3.98
C LYS A 49 -10.28 -16.52 3.57
N SER A 50 -9.38 -16.64 4.54
CA SER A 50 -8.01 -17.12 4.32
C SER A 50 -8.00 -18.64 4.44
N PHE A 51 -7.52 -19.35 3.40
CA PHE A 51 -7.62 -20.82 3.32
C PHE A 51 -6.36 -21.57 3.78
N ARG A 52 -5.39 -20.91 4.43
CA ARG A 52 -4.17 -21.58 4.92
C ARG A 52 -3.64 -20.91 6.18
N ASN A 53 -3.32 -21.73 7.20
CA ASN A 53 -2.61 -21.46 8.46
C ASN A 53 -1.91 -20.09 8.57
N GLY A 54 -2.67 -18.99 8.61
CA GLY A 54 -2.17 -17.64 8.78
C GLY A 54 -1.26 -17.06 7.69
N ASN A 55 -0.98 -17.74 6.57
CA ASN A 55 -0.09 -17.20 5.52
C ASN A 55 -0.88 -16.61 4.35
N GLN A 56 -0.61 -15.34 4.03
CA GLN A 56 -1.10 -14.59 2.86
C GLN A 56 -0.81 -15.28 1.50
N SER A 57 -0.05 -16.39 1.48
CA SER A 57 0.32 -17.15 0.29
C SER A 57 -0.87 -17.82 -0.42
N GLY A 58 -2.02 -17.98 0.25
CA GLY A 58 -3.23 -18.58 -0.35
C GLY A 58 -3.96 -17.68 -1.35
N LEU A 59 -3.96 -16.36 -1.13
CA LEU A 59 -4.65 -15.40 -2.00
C LEU A 59 -3.76 -15.07 -3.21
N ARG A 60 -4.14 -15.56 -4.40
CA ARG A 60 -3.46 -15.27 -5.67
C ARG A 60 -4.19 -14.15 -6.40
N VAL A 61 -3.70 -12.93 -6.22
CA VAL A 61 -4.16 -11.72 -6.90
C VAL A 61 -2.95 -11.03 -7.54
N PRO A 62 -3.09 -10.46 -8.75
CA PRO A 62 -2.01 -9.70 -9.38
C PRO A 62 -1.70 -8.45 -8.56
N ASP A 63 -0.48 -7.94 -8.71
CA ASP A 63 -0.06 -6.68 -8.12
C ASP A 63 -0.84 -5.49 -8.69
N ILE A 64 -0.76 -4.34 -8.00
CA ILE A 64 -1.38 -3.08 -8.43
C ILE A 64 -0.29 -2.16 -8.95
N ASP A 65 -0.41 -1.71 -10.20
CA ASP A 65 0.50 -0.71 -10.75
C ASP A 65 -0.09 0.70 -10.65
N LEU A 66 0.64 1.60 -10.00
CA LEU A 66 0.44 3.04 -10.11
C LEU A 66 1.23 3.54 -11.32
N ASN A 67 0.53 3.89 -12.40
CA ASN A 67 1.16 4.48 -13.59
C ASN A 67 1.42 5.98 -13.34
N LEU A 68 2.69 6.37 -13.45
CA LEU A 68 3.17 7.72 -13.23
C LEU A 68 3.60 8.35 -14.56
N GLN A 69 3.90 9.65 -14.52
CA GLN A 69 4.40 10.39 -15.67
C GLN A 69 5.69 9.77 -16.24
N GLY A 70 5.91 9.92 -17.54
CA GLY A 70 7.08 9.37 -18.22
C GLY A 70 7.08 7.83 -18.34
N GLY A 71 5.91 7.20 -18.24
CA GLY A 71 5.76 5.74 -18.37
C GLY A 71 6.31 4.94 -17.19
N LYS A 72 6.63 5.61 -16.07
CA LYS A 72 7.11 4.96 -14.86
C LYS A 72 5.97 4.24 -14.16
N LYS A 73 6.27 3.10 -13.55
CA LYS A 73 5.30 2.28 -12.83
C LYS A 73 5.79 2.00 -11.43
N TRP A 74 5.00 2.38 -10.43
CA TRP A 74 5.24 1.96 -9.07
C TRP A 74 4.29 0.80 -8.73
N THR A 75 4.85 -0.40 -8.63
CA THR A 75 4.11 -1.62 -8.33
C THR A 75 3.94 -1.78 -6.82
N ILE A 76 2.68 -1.83 -6.38
CA ILE A 76 2.29 -2.17 -5.02
C ILE A 76 2.10 -3.68 -4.96
N SER A 77 2.99 -4.35 -4.23
CA SER A 77 2.95 -5.80 -4.05
C SER A 77 1.78 -6.24 -3.17
N LYS A 78 1.32 -7.49 -3.34
CA LYS A 78 0.24 -8.08 -2.53
C LYS A 78 0.34 -7.82 -1.02
N ALA A 79 1.55 -7.88 -0.46
CA ALA A 79 1.79 -7.64 0.97
C ALA A 79 1.37 -6.23 1.43
N ASN A 80 1.39 -5.25 0.52
CA ASN A 80 1.08 -3.85 0.78
C ASN A 80 -0.38 -3.46 0.43
N PHE A 81 -1.20 -4.37 -0.10
CA PHE A 81 -2.62 -4.10 -0.34
C PHE A 81 -3.58 -5.19 0.16
N ILE A 82 -3.08 -6.33 0.65
CA ILE A 82 -3.86 -7.33 1.36
C ILE A 82 -3.46 -7.30 2.84
N LYS A 83 -4.38 -6.85 3.70
CA LYS A 83 -4.18 -6.87 5.16
C LYS A 83 -4.79 -8.13 5.75
N GLN A 84 -4.03 -8.82 6.58
CA GLN A 84 -4.57 -9.89 7.42
C GLN A 84 -5.25 -9.29 8.65
N ILE A 85 -6.54 -9.60 8.83
CA ILE A 85 -7.35 -9.10 9.95
C ILE A 85 -7.39 -10.13 11.08
N THR A 86 -7.58 -11.41 10.72
CA THR A 86 -7.52 -12.54 11.64
C THR A 86 -6.74 -13.69 10.99
N LYS A 87 -6.60 -14.82 11.67
CA LYS A 87 -5.98 -16.03 11.10
C LYS A 87 -6.70 -16.51 9.83
N ASP A 88 -8.02 -16.29 9.77
CA ASP A 88 -8.90 -16.82 8.73
C ASP A 88 -9.53 -15.73 7.85
N MET A 89 -9.06 -14.48 7.96
CA MET A 89 -9.61 -13.35 7.21
C MET A 89 -8.53 -12.40 6.71
N VAL A 90 -8.62 -12.05 5.43
CA VAL A 90 -7.83 -11.00 4.80
C VAL A 90 -8.74 -10.00 4.09
N CYS A 91 -8.34 -8.74 4.03
CA CYS A 91 -9.10 -7.68 3.38
C CYS A 91 -8.23 -6.85 2.44
N LEU A 92 -8.86 -6.30 1.41
CA LEU A 92 -8.26 -5.29 0.55
C LEU A 92 -8.07 -4.00 1.36
N ALA A 93 -6.82 -3.57 1.51
CA ALA A 93 -6.39 -2.50 2.42
C ALA A 93 -6.50 -1.09 1.80
N PHE A 94 -7.67 -0.79 1.23
CA PHE A 94 -8.05 0.54 0.75
C PHE A 94 -9.31 1.00 1.46
N VAL A 95 -9.40 2.31 1.75
CA VAL A 95 -10.52 2.94 2.45
C VAL A 95 -11.25 3.90 1.50
N ASN A 96 -12.58 3.93 1.57
CA ASN A 96 -13.38 4.93 0.85
C ASN A 96 -13.37 6.25 1.62
N GLY A 97 -12.75 7.29 1.06
CA GLY A 97 -12.65 8.62 1.65
C GLY A 97 -13.89 9.51 1.44
N GLY A 98 -14.89 9.03 0.71
CA GLY A 98 -16.07 9.79 0.33
C GLY A 98 -15.90 10.60 -0.96
N ALA A 99 -17.02 11.07 -1.50
CA ALA A 99 -17.07 11.73 -2.81
C ALA A 99 -16.32 13.07 -2.87
N LYS A 100 -16.10 13.70 -1.71
CA LYS A 100 -15.40 14.98 -1.56
C LYS A 100 -13.97 14.83 -1.03
N SER A 101 -13.43 13.60 -0.99
CA SER A 101 -12.06 13.36 -0.53
C SER A 101 -11.05 14.11 -1.40
N GLU A 102 -10.22 14.93 -0.75
CA GLU A 102 -9.10 15.64 -1.36
C GLU A 102 -7.88 15.46 -0.44
N PRO A 103 -6.74 14.96 -0.94
CA PRO A 103 -6.47 14.55 -2.33
C PRO A 103 -7.33 13.36 -2.77
N ALA A 104 -7.46 13.18 -4.09
CA ALA A 104 -8.22 12.07 -4.65
C ALA A 104 -7.64 10.69 -4.26
N ILE A 105 -6.31 10.63 -4.09
CA ILE A 105 -5.57 9.46 -3.62
C ILE A 105 -4.63 9.90 -2.48
N MET A 106 -4.80 9.32 -1.31
CA MET A 106 -3.88 9.50 -0.18
C MET A 106 -3.20 8.16 0.12
N ILE A 107 -1.92 8.03 -0.22
CA ILE A 107 -1.15 6.81 0.00
C ILE A 107 -0.73 6.74 1.47
N GLY A 108 -1.23 5.74 2.20
CA GLY A 108 -0.95 5.53 3.63
C GLY A 108 0.24 4.63 3.90
N THR A 109 0.66 4.56 5.18
CA THR A 109 1.91 3.90 5.59
C THR A 109 1.97 2.42 5.26
N PHE A 110 0.85 1.68 5.34
CA PHE A 110 0.82 0.26 4.98
C PHE A 110 1.24 -0.01 3.53
N GLN A 111 0.96 0.93 2.62
CA GLN A 111 1.40 0.84 1.22
C GLN A 111 2.89 1.19 1.04
N LEU A 112 3.49 1.89 2.00
CA LEU A 112 4.89 2.30 1.98
C LEU A 112 5.81 1.29 2.69
N GLU A 113 5.26 0.41 3.53
CA GLU A 113 6.02 -0.63 4.24
C GLU A 113 6.91 -1.43 3.29
N ASP A 114 8.17 -1.63 3.67
CA ASP A 114 9.19 -2.34 2.88
C ASP A 114 9.36 -1.86 1.43
N ASN A 115 9.23 -0.55 1.21
CA ASN A 115 9.62 0.14 -0.01
C ASN A 115 10.58 1.29 0.34
N PHE A 116 11.63 1.49 -0.46
CA PHE A 116 12.42 2.73 -0.38
C PHE A 116 11.70 3.82 -1.13
N ILE A 117 11.49 4.95 -0.45
CA ILE A 117 10.85 6.14 -0.98
C ILE A 117 11.83 7.30 -0.79
N VAL A 118 12.11 8.02 -1.87
CA VAL A 118 13.09 9.11 -1.90
C VAL A 118 12.40 10.39 -2.34
N PHE A 119 12.49 11.41 -1.50
CA PHE A 119 12.04 12.76 -1.81
C PHE A 119 13.27 13.62 -2.09
N ASP A 120 13.58 13.84 -3.37
CA ASP A 120 14.66 14.73 -3.78
C ASP A 120 14.07 16.13 -4.00
N LEU A 121 14.22 16.97 -2.99
CA LEU A 121 13.69 18.34 -3.00
C LEU A 121 14.48 19.26 -3.94
N VAL A 122 15.76 18.97 -4.18
CA VAL A 122 16.62 19.79 -5.05
C VAL A 122 16.20 19.61 -6.51
N ASN A 123 16.03 18.36 -6.93
CA ASN A 123 15.62 18.04 -8.30
C ASN A 123 14.10 17.99 -8.47
N SER A 124 13.33 18.16 -7.39
CA SER A 124 11.86 17.99 -7.38
C SER A 124 11.44 16.62 -7.92
N THR A 125 12.16 15.56 -7.54
CA THR A 125 11.87 14.20 -8.00
C THR A 125 11.43 13.28 -6.88
N PHE A 126 10.58 12.31 -7.25
CA PHE A 126 10.08 11.27 -6.38
C PHE A 126 10.63 9.93 -6.85
N GLY A 127 11.46 9.31 -6.00
CA GLY A 127 12.04 7.99 -6.23
C GLY A 127 11.30 6.92 -5.43
N PHE A 128 11.17 5.73 -6.00
CA PHE A 128 10.56 4.58 -5.34
C PHE A 128 11.28 3.28 -5.75
N SER A 129 11.27 2.30 -4.86
CA SER A 129 11.64 0.93 -5.18
C SER A 129 10.40 0.05 -5.44
N SER A 130 10.63 -1.17 -5.89
CA SER A 130 9.69 -2.28 -5.67
C SER A 130 9.79 -2.77 -4.22
N TRP A 131 8.84 -3.61 -3.80
CA TRP A 131 8.85 -4.28 -2.50
C TRP A 131 10.20 -4.98 -2.24
N LEU A 132 10.85 -4.60 -1.14
CA LEU A 132 12.24 -4.94 -0.84
C LEU A 132 12.47 -6.44 -0.62
N LEU A 133 11.43 -7.17 -0.21
CA LEU A 133 11.52 -8.61 -0.01
C LEU A 133 11.78 -9.36 -1.33
N HIS A 134 11.43 -8.79 -2.48
CA HIS A 134 11.89 -9.32 -3.79
C HIS A 134 13.40 -9.22 -3.98
N LYS A 135 14.06 -8.31 -3.26
CA LYS A 135 15.52 -8.14 -3.21
C LYS A 135 16.14 -8.82 -1.97
N GLN A 136 15.40 -9.71 -1.31
CA GLN A 136 15.84 -10.43 -0.10
C GLN A 136 16.28 -9.48 1.03
N THR A 137 15.62 -8.32 1.15
CA THR A 137 15.87 -7.35 2.22
C THR A 137 14.57 -6.70 2.71
N SER A 138 14.62 -5.94 3.79
CA SER A 138 13.50 -5.18 4.35
C SER A 138 14.01 -3.86 4.92
N CYS A 139 13.10 -2.93 5.27
CA CYS A 139 13.51 -1.69 5.93
C CYS A 139 14.19 -1.94 7.29
N SER A 140 13.83 -3.03 7.98
CA SER A 140 14.43 -3.42 9.27
C SER A 140 15.84 -3.97 9.16
N ASN A 141 16.31 -4.36 7.98
CA ASN A 141 17.65 -4.91 7.76
C ASN A 141 18.75 -3.82 7.74
N PHE A 142 18.37 -2.55 7.84
CA PHE A 142 19.34 -1.47 7.94
C PHE A 142 20.11 -1.55 9.27
N ASN A 143 21.43 -1.36 9.22
CA ASN A 143 22.25 -1.34 10.43
C ASN A 143 22.10 0.02 11.14
N PHE A 144 21.24 0.07 12.15
CA PHE A 144 21.00 1.28 12.96
C PHE A 144 22.04 1.51 14.07
N THR A 145 23.10 0.70 14.16
CA THR A 145 24.14 0.95 15.16
C THR A 145 24.83 2.27 14.85
N ARG A 146 24.56 3.28 15.69
CA ARG A 146 25.29 4.54 15.65
C ARG A 146 26.73 4.22 16.02
N THR A 147 27.64 4.28 15.06
CA THR A 147 29.03 4.48 15.45
C THR A 147 29.07 5.82 16.17
N ASN A 148 29.66 5.88 17.36
CA ASN A 148 29.80 7.11 18.13
C ASN A 148 30.79 8.07 17.41
N ARG A 149 30.41 8.57 16.24
CA ARG A 149 31.14 9.60 15.50
C ARG A 149 30.24 10.82 15.40
N GLU A 150 30.41 11.70 16.38
CA GLU A 150 30.40 13.17 16.27
C GLU A 150 29.42 13.86 15.28
N GLU A 151 28.19 13.39 15.11
CA GLU A 151 27.13 14.20 14.49
C GLU A 151 26.35 14.99 15.54
N ARG A 152 27.08 15.81 16.33
CA ARG A 152 26.47 16.72 17.31
C ARG A 152 26.30 18.16 16.80
N ASN A 153 26.66 18.47 15.55
CA ASN A 153 26.67 19.86 15.04
C ASN A 153 26.05 20.03 13.64
N LEU A 154 24.91 19.40 13.34
CA LEU A 154 24.12 19.73 12.14
C LEU A 154 22.62 19.68 12.46
N PHE A 155 22.20 20.55 13.38
CA PHE A 155 20.90 21.25 13.37
C PHE A 155 21.14 22.68 13.84
#